data_AF-A0A9W7A3W4-F1
#
_entry.id   AF-A0A9W7A3W4-F1
#
_cell.length_a   1.000
_cell.length_b   1.000
_cell.length_c   1.000
_cell.angle_alpha   90.00
_cell.angle_beta   90.00
_cell.angle_gamma   90.00
#
_symmetry.space_group_name_H-M   'P 1'
#
loop_
_entity.id
_entity.type
_entity.pdbx_description
1 polymer ?
#
loop_
_entity_poly.entity_id
_entity_poly.type
_entity_poly.pdbx_seq_one_letter_code
_entity_poly.pdbx_strand_id
1 'polypeptide(L)'
;MVLLHDAPKLHVPGPIRRKKKKELAERFVPSDQREALNEEANHDHHEHKAAGWSELFGDLVFVAIIAELSHLIISSFGEGTNGHRRVLGGDDDHHDDDHGSSSGNPFGWSDSCSASFAVALYGMMAWNNWMMEMSYSTRFDGGADVLGRILHFGSMCCMVVLAGTVGYGFKDSYDVAWAFRAHGSATIFSVVKYLRAIFAAPQDSPVKNLKVIIAPFLVDSLFYFVASVEVSRDMENAIYIGFAAQIFRNGMILYNWLAGGMGGKDYYELATQIDAHYVTERFGLLSIIVIGESILSLVSGVKASTSNGHLNMFALLGGFIVVFSNWWIYFDNLNGNVVTYHTRGLFIVYLHEALMIANCFLAAGLGLVLSTSEAHDIPHDTTLLCYSYAVSCTCQFFIRMVQSWSARAIRENFKIYCLRLFENILCITFLFLLGSDIVFEPDCETLIQLLVAVAILRVVVDAISTYKDFWLLTPYWDEEGVEFEKPLGDLKNPLHTACDEMDTSELFRHSSMEGGGEGVFVGRRGT
;
A
#
# COMPACT_ATOMS: atom_id res chain seq x y z
N MET A 1 -36.79 -1.82 15.53
CA MET A 1 -36.64 -0.84 16.64
C MET A 1 -36.25 -1.48 17.97
N VAL A 2 -36.63 -2.75 18.25
CA VAL A 2 -36.28 -3.45 19.51
C VAL A 2 -34.85 -4.05 19.52
N LEU A 3 -34.22 -4.29 18.36
CA LEU A 3 -32.84 -4.81 18.27
C LEU A 3 -31.73 -3.76 18.37
N LEU A 4 -32.06 -2.48 18.60
CA LEU A 4 -31.08 -1.38 18.70
C LEU A 4 -30.72 -1.00 20.14
N HIS A 5 -31.41 -1.56 21.15
CA HIS A 5 -31.26 -1.11 22.53
C HIS A 5 -30.14 -1.86 23.30
N ASP A 6 -29.79 -3.07 22.90
CA ASP A 6 -28.80 -3.93 23.59
C ASP A 6 -27.49 -4.11 22.82
N ALA A 7 -27.14 -3.17 21.94
CA ALA A 7 -25.82 -3.18 21.32
C ALA A 7 -24.76 -2.94 22.42
N PRO A 8 -23.74 -3.81 22.58
CA PRO A 8 -22.64 -3.54 23.49
C PRO A 8 -22.03 -2.18 23.14
N LYS A 9 -21.81 -1.35 24.16
CA LYS A 9 -21.30 0.02 24.00
C LYS A 9 -20.05 -0.03 23.12
N LEU A 10 -20.14 0.52 21.91
CA LEU A 10 -18.96 0.72 21.08
C LEU A 10 -17.99 1.57 21.89
N HIS A 11 -16.84 0.99 22.26
CA HIS A 11 -15.80 1.75 22.93
C HIS A 11 -15.23 2.73 21.90
N VAL A 12 -15.50 4.01 22.13
CA VAL A 12 -14.89 5.12 21.39
C VAL A 12 -13.75 5.62 22.25
N PRO A 13 -12.48 5.44 21.85
CA PRO A 13 -11.36 5.98 22.59
C PRO A 13 -11.52 7.50 22.74
N GLY A 14 -11.36 8.01 23.96
CA GLY A 14 -11.43 9.45 24.22
C GLY A 14 -10.31 10.22 23.49
N PRO A 15 -10.49 11.51 23.20
CA PRO A 15 -9.47 12.30 22.52
C PRO A 15 -8.16 12.28 23.32
N ILE A 16 -7.06 11.98 22.63
CA ILE A 16 -5.71 11.88 23.18
C ILE A 16 -5.27 13.27 23.68
N ARG A 17 -5.68 13.64 24.90
CA ARG A 17 -5.20 14.82 25.65
C ARG A 17 -3.79 14.59 26.21
N ARG A 18 -2.88 13.90 25.51
CA ARG A 18 -1.57 13.50 26.06
C ARG A 18 -0.66 14.69 26.42
N LYS A 19 -0.60 15.74 25.59
CA LYS A 19 0.29 16.89 25.89
C LYS A 19 -0.25 17.82 26.97
N LYS A 20 -1.54 18.14 26.93
CA LYS A 20 -2.13 19.10 27.89
C LYS A 20 -2.32 18.50 29.28
N LYS A 21 -2.60 17.18 29.41
CA LYS A 21 -2.61 16.52 30.72
C LYS A 21 -1.22 16.44 31.32
N LYS A 22 -0.18 16.14 30.52
CA LYS A 22 1.20 16.04 31.01
C LYS A 22 1.72 17.40 31.52
N GLU A 23 1.52 18.47 30.76
CA GLU A 23 1.88 19.85 31.18
C GLU A 23 1.07 20.37 32.40
N LEU A 24 -0.20 19.98 32.53
CA LEU A 24 -1.01 20.33 33.72
C LEU A 24 -0.68 19.47 34.95
N ALA A 25 -0.33 18.19 34.76
CA ALA A 25 0.09 17.29 35.82
C ALA A 25 1.47 17.67 36.38
N GLU A 26 2.41 18.05 35.50
CA GLU A 26 3.75 18.49 35.89
C GLU A 26 3.74 19.77 36.74
N ARG A 27 2.73 20.65 36.60
CA ARG A 27 2.66 21.91 37.36
C ARG A 27 1.99 21.81 38.73
N PHE A 28 1.17 20.80 39.01
CA PHE A 28 0.30 20.80 40.20
C PHE A 28 0.21 19.47 40.98
N VAL A 29 0.90 18.41 40.55
CA VAL A 29 0.79 17.08 41.19
C VAL A 29 2.01 16.80 42.10
N PRO A 30 1.79 16.46 43.39
CA PRO A 30 2.81 16.01 44.35
C PRO A 30 3.64 14.80 43.85
N SER A 31 4.89 14.67 44.30
CA SER A 31 5.87 13.71 43.78
C SER A 31 5.48 12.23 43.92
N ASP A 32 4.74 11.88 44.96
CA ASP A 32 4.19 10.55 45.22
C ASP A 32 3.10 10.15 44.22
N GLN A 33 2.30 11.11 43.75
CA GLN A 33 1.32 10.88 42.68
C GLN A 33 1.94 10.95 41.28
N ARG A 34 3.15 11.51 41.13
CA ARG A 34 3.89 11.47 39.85
C ARG A 34 4.45 10.10 39.55
N GLU A 35 4.91 9.35 40.55
CA GLU A 35 5.31 7.96 40.36
C GLU A 35 4.13 7.08 39.95
N ALA A 36 2.98 7.20 40.63
CA ALA A 36 1.77 6.47 40.24
C ALA A 36 1.26 6.87 38.84
N LEU A 37 1.33 8.15 38.44
CA LEU A 37 0.98 8.60 37.10
C LEU A 37 2.03 8.22 36.04
N ASN A 38 3.31 8.10 36.40
CA ASN A 38 4.36 7.60 35.52
C ASN A 38 4.29 6.08 35.39
N GLU A 39 3.90 5.36 36.44
CA GLU A 39 3.59 3.92 36.40
C GLU A 39 2.31 3.66 35.61
N GLU A 40 1.25 4.48 35.74
CA GLU A 40 0.07 4.43 34.85
C GLU A 40 0.45 4.83 33.41
N ALA A 41 1.31 5.82 33.20
CA ALA A 41 1.78 6.22 31.87
C ALA A 41 2.76 5.21 31.25
N ASN A 42 3.51 4.46 32.06
CA ASN A 42 4.38 3.35 31.65
C ASN A 42 3.60 2.05 31.50
N HIS A 43 2.50 1.84 32.25
CA HIS A 43 1.52 0.77 31.97
C HIS A 43 0.66 1.09 30.73
N ASP A 44 0.48 2.37 30.41
CA ASP A 44 0.03 2.91 29.12
C ASP A 44 1.16 2.96 28.07
N HIS A 45 2.26 2.21 28.24
CA HIS A 45 2.97 1.66 27.07
C HIS A 45 2.02 0.67 26.40
N HIS A 46 1.06 1.25 25.69
CA HIS A 46 -0.07 0.61 25.07
C HIS A 46 0.36 -0.68 24.37
N GLU A 47 -0.27 -1.79 24.75
CA GLU A 47 -0.49 -2.88 23.79
C GLU A 47 -1.12 -2.22 22.56
N HIS A 48 -0.31 -2.04 21.52
CA HIS A 48 -0.80 -1.56 20.24
C HIS A 48 -1.90 -2.51 19.79
N LYS A 49 -3.00 -1.95 19.27
CA LYS A 49 -4.06 -2.77 18.70
C LYS A 49 -3.44 -3.63 17.60
N ALA A 50 -3.62 -4.95 17.69
CA ALA A 50 -3.18 -5.89 16.68
C ALA A 50 -4.32 -6.24 15.71
N ALA A 51 -3.99 -6.71 14.52
CA ALA A 51 -4.98 -7.23 13.57
C ALA A 51 -5.75 -8.42 14.15
N GLY A 52 -7.07 -8.34 14.14
CA GLY A 52 -7.98 -9.41 14.53
C GLY A 52 -8.18 -10.45 13.43
N TRP A 53 -8.56 -11.67 13.81
CA TRP A 53 -8.77 -12.79 12.89
C TRP A 53 -9.80 -12.52 11.79
N SER A 54 -10.87 -11.78 12.07
CA SER A 54 -11.86 -11.42 11.05
C SER A 54 -11.27 -10.49 10.00
N GLU A 55 -10.37 -9.59 10.40
CA GLU A 55 -9.74 -8.61 9.50
C GLU A 55 -8.72 -9.31 8.59
N LEU A 56 -7.94 -10.24 9.14
CA LEU A 56 -7.04 -11.12 8.38
C LEU A 56 -7.81 -12.00 7.38
N PHE A 57 -8.94 -12.57 7.81
CA PHE A 57 -9.81 -13.33 6.91
C PHE A 57 -10.38 -12.43 5.80
N GLY A 58 -10.64 -11.15 6.11
CA GLY A 58 -11.03 -10.16 5.13
C GLY A 58 -9.94 -9.97 4.09
N ASP A 59 -8.69 -9.79 4.51
CA ASP A 59 -7.56 -9.60 3.59
C ASP A 59 -7.39 -10.77 2.61
N LEU A 60 -7.65 -12.01 3.04
CA LEU A 60 -7.66 -13.17 2.15
C LEU A 60 -8.74 -13.04 1.06
N VAL A 61 -9.93 -12.56 1.40
CA VAL A 61 -11.00 -12.30 0.41
C VAL A 61 -10.59 -11.17 -0.55
N PHE A 62 -9.93 -10.13 -0.04
CA PHE A 62 -9.42 -9.05 -0.89
C PHE A 62 -8.34 -9.53 -1.85
N VAL A 63 -7.43 -10.43 -1.41
CA VAL A 63 -6.38 -10.93 -2.29
C VAL A 63 -6.93 -11.83 -3.40
N ALA A 64 -8.07 -12.49 -3.20
CA ALA A 64 -8.72 -13.25 -4.27
C ALA A 64 -9.03 -12.36 -5.48
N ILE A 65 -9.44 -11.10 -5.26
CA ILE A 65 -9.63 -10.14 -6.36
C ILE A 65 -8.29 -9.86 -7.04
N ILE A 66 -7.22 -9.64 -6.28
CA ILE A 66 -5.89 -9.38 -6.84
C ILE A 66 -5.41 -10.55 -7.70
N ALA A 67 -5.65 -11.79 -7.27
CA ALA A 67 -5.35 -12.98 -8.07
C ALA A 67 -6.17 -13.01 -9.38
N GLU A 68 -7.48 -12.75 -9.32
CA GLU A 68 -8.33 -12.68 -10.52
C GLU A 68 -7.90 -11.55 -11.47
N LEU A 69 -7.45 -10.40 -10.95
CA LEU A 69 -6.91 -9.32 -11.77
C LEU A 69 -5.61 -9.74 -12.47
N SER A 70 -4.73 -10.48 -11.78
CA SER A 70 -3.53 -11.08 -12.37
C SER A 70 -3.89 -12.03 -13.52
N HIS A 71 -4.86 -12.93 -13.29
CA HIS A 71 -5.34 -13.84 -14.32
C HIS A 71 -5.97 -13.13 -15.51
N LEU A 72 -6.78 -12.09 -15.26
CA LEU A 72 -7.34 -11.24 -16.31
C LEU A 72 -6.22 -10.65 -17.18
N ILE A 73 -5.14 -10.15 -16.60
CA ILE A 73 -3.98 -9.66 -17.35
C ILE A 73 -3.38 -10.79 -18.20
N ILE A 74 -3.09 -11.94 -17.59
CA ILE A 74 -2.48 -13.09 -18.28
C ILE A 74 -3.31 -13.51 -19.50
N SER A 75 -4.64 -13.64 -19.37
CA SER A 75 -5.50 -14.00 -20.50
C SER A 75 -5.56 -12.91 -21.58
N SER A 76 -5.44 -11.63 -21.20
CA SER A 76 -5.54 -10.50 -22.14
C SER A 76 -4.32 -10.38 -23.04
N PHE A 77 -3.16 -10.59 -22.44
CA PHE A 77 -1.89 -10.53 -23.11
C PHE A 77 -1.59 -11.87 -23.81
N GLY A 78 -2.09 -12.98 -23.27
CA GLY A 78 -1.98 -14.32 -23.86
C GLY A 78 -2.88 -14.60 -25.07
N GLU A 79 -4.09 -14.06 -25.17
CA GLU A 79 -4.97 -14.30 -26.35
C GLU A 79 -4.48 -13.61 -27.63
N GLY A 80 -3.84 -12.44 -27.53
CA GLY A 80 -3.25 -11.74 -28.68
C GLY A 80 -2.20 -12.58 -29.42
N THR A 81 -1.60 -13.54 -28.73
CA THR A 81 -0.57 -14.46 -29.24
C THR A 81 -1.14 -15.56 -30.15
N ASN A 82 -2.34 -16.06 -29.83
CA ASN A 82 -3.00 -17.12 -30.61
C ASN A 82 -3.72 -16.59 -31.84
N GLY A 83 -4.18 -15.33 -31.81
CA GLY A 83 -4.75 -14.65 -32.98
C GLY A 83 -3.72 -14.42 -34.10
N HIS A 84 -2.49 -14.01 -33.74
CA HIS A 84 -1.41 -13.82 -34.72
C HIS A 84 -0.94 -15.14 -35.36
N ARG A 85 -0.94 -16.24 -34.59
CA ARG A 85 -0.62 -17.59 -35.08
C ARG A 85 -1.64 -18.10 -36.12
N ARG A 86 -2.92 -17.67 -36.03
CA ARG A 86 -3.98 -18.03 -36.99
C ARG A 86 -3.89 -17.25 -38.30
N VAL A 87 -3.28 -16.06 -38.29
CA VAL A 87 -3.12 -15.19 -39.47
C VAL A 87 -1.85 -15.52 -40.27
N LEU A 88 -0.80 -16.04 -39.63
CA LEU A 88 0.48 -16.38 -40.29
C LEU A 88 0.65 -17.87 -40.61
N GLY A 89 -0.26 -18.73 -40.13
CA GLY A 89 -0.36 -20.14 -40.50
C GLY A 89 -1.51 -20.38 -41.47
N GLY A 90 -1.39 -19.85 -42.70
CA GLY A 90 -2.35 -20.12 -43.76
C GLY A 90 -2.13 -21.50 -44.39
N ASP A 91 -2.78 -22.51 -43.81
CA ASP A 91 -3.43 -23.52 -44.64
C ASP A 91 -4.72 -22.87 -45.17
N ASP A 92 -4.73 -22.60 -46.48
CA ASP A 92 -5.94 -22.25 -47.21
C ASP A 92 -6.91 -23.41 -47.08
N ASP A 93 -7.99 -23.25 -46.30
CA ASP A 93 -9.34 -23.66 -46.69
C ASP A 93 -10.35 -23.42 -45.55
N HIS A 94 -11.42 -22.70 -45.92
CA HIS A 94 -12.75 -22.58 -45.31
C HIS A 94 -13.11 -21.23 -44.66
N HIS A 95 -13.91 -20.48 -45.43
CA HIS A 95 -15.18 -19.85 -45.02
C HIS A 95 -15.43 -19.78 -43.50
N ASP A 96 -15.34 -18.59 -42.91
CA ASP A 96 -16.53 -17.81 -42.51
C ASP A 96 -16.12 -16.58 -41.67
N ASP A 97 -16.74 -15.44 -42.01
CA ASP A 97 -16.99 -14.27 -41.16
C ASP A 97 -15.79 -13.61 -40.47
N ASP A 98 -14.95 -12.96 -41.28
CA ASP A 98 -14.04 -11.92 -40.80
C ASP A 98 -14.84 -10.64 -40.49
N HIS A 99 -15.57 -10.67 -39.36
CA HIS A 99 -15.98 -9.46 -38.65
C HIS A 99 -14.74 -8.85 -37.99
N GLY A 100 -13.87 -8.29 -38.83
CA GLY A 100 -12.91 -7.27 -38.45
C GLY A 100 -13.67 -6.04 -37.98
N SER A 101 -14.07 -6.03 -36.72
CA SER A 101 -14.49 -4.82 -36.07
C SER A 101 -14.01 -4.80 -34.63
N SER A 102 -13.14 -3.83 -34.36
CA SER A 102 -12.97 -3.15 -33.08
C SER A 102 -14.28 -2.52 -32.56
N SER A 103 -15.44 -3.17 -32.75
CA SER A 103 -16.79 -2.61 -32.58
C SER A 103 -17.32 -2.74 -31.15
N GLY A 104 -16.43 -2.67 -30.16
CA GLY A 104 -16.83 -2.64 -28.76
C GLY A 104 -16.13 -1.55 -27.96
N ASN A 105 -15.04 -0.97 -28.48
CA ASN A 105 -14.30 0.05 -27.74
C ASN A 105 -14.59 1.45 -28.31
N PRO A 106 -15.23 2.35 -27.56
CA PRO A 106 -15.53 3.74 -27.97
C PRO A 106 -14.28 4.55 -28.34
N PHE A 107 -13.10 4.15 -27.85
CA PHE A 107 -11.82 4.82 -28.08
C PHE A 107 -10.90 4.09 -29.06
N GLY A 108 -11.30 2.93 -29.58
CA GLY A 108 -10.49 2.13 -30.51
C GLY A 108 -9.17 1.60 -29.93
N TRP A 109 -9.06 1.46 -28.60
CA TRP A 109 -7.87 0.88 -27.96
C TRP A 109 -7.87 -0.65 -28.07
N SER A 110 -6.68 -1.25 -27.99
CA SER A 110 -6.50 -2.70 -27.99
C SER A 110 -7.15 -3.38 -26.78
N ASP A 111 -7.45 -4.67 -26.90
CA ASP A 111 -7.99 -5.50 -25.82
C ASP A 111 -7.12 -5.49 -24.57
N SER A 112 -5.79 -5.48 -24.72
CA SER A 112 -4.85 -5.40 -23.60
C SER A 112 -4.90 -4.04 -22.90
N CYS A 113 -5.12 -2.94 -23.63
CA CYS A 113 -5.32 -1.61 -23.05
C CYS A 113 -6.65 -1.55 -22.28
N SER A 114 -7.72 -2.05 -22.90
CA SER A 114 -9.04 -2.20 -22.29
C SER A 114 -9.00 -3.02 -21.00
N ALA A 115 -8.28 -4.15 -21.00
CA ALA A 115 -8.07 -4.97 -19.81
C ALA A 115 -7.28 -4.24 -18.72
N SER A 116 -6.29 -3.43 -19.08
CA SER A 116 -5.54 -2.61 -18.12
C SER A 116 -6.45 -1.58 -17.42
N PHE A 117 -7.41 -0.98 -18.13
CA PHE A 117 -8.43 -0.13 -17.52
C PHE A 117 -9.39 -0.90 -16.61
N ALA A 118 -9.80 -2.10 -17.01
CA ALA A 118 -10.62 -2.98 -16.18
C ALA A 118 -9.89 -3.34 -14.87
N VAL A 119 -8.61 -3.73 -14.97
CA VAL A 119 -7.76 -4.03 -13.81
C VAL A 119 -7.65 -2.83 -12.88
N ALA A 120 -7.38 -1.65 -13.43
CA ALA A 120 -7.27 -0.44 -12.63
C ALA A 120 -8.60 -0.09 -11.94
N LEU A 121 -9.73 -0.21 -12.64
CA LEU A 121 -11.06 0.02 -12.08
C LEU A 121 -11.39 -0.96 -10.94
N TYR A 122 -11.30 -2.26 -11.19
CA TYR A 122 -11.63 -3.27 -10.18
C TYR A 122 -10.64 -3.24 -9.01
N GLY A 123 -9.36 -2.98 -9.28
CA GLY A 123 -8.34 -2.74 -8.26
C GLY A 123 -8.68 -1.54 -7.38
N MET A 124 -9.10 -0.41 -7.98
CA MET A 124 -9.59 0.76 -7.23
C MET A 124 -10.84 0.41 -6.41
N MET A 125 -11.83 -0.26 -6.99
CA MET A 125 -13.04 -0.70 -6.29
C MET A 125 -12.70 -1.55 -5.06
N ALA A 126 -11.79 -2.51 -5.23
CA ALA A 126 -11.33 -3.37 -4.15
C ALA A 126 -10.57 -2.57 -3.07
N TRP A 127 -9.62 -1.73 -3.48
CA TRP A 127 -8.86 -0.87 -2.58
C TRP A 127 -9.77 0.01 -1.72
N ASN A 128 -10.79 0.59 -2.32
CA ASN A 128 -11.69 1.52 -1.65
C ASN A 128 -12.54 0.83 -0.58
N ASN A 129 -13.05 -0.37 -0.86
CA ASN A 129 -13.74 -1.17 0.14
C ASN A 129 -12.80 -1.59 1.27
N TRP A 130 -11.57 -2.00 0.93
CA TRP A 130 -10.57 -2.38 1.93
C TRP A 130 -10.21 -1.21 2.85
N MET A 131 -9.94 -0.04 2.25
CA MET A 131 -9.60 1.18 2.96
C MET A 131 -10.72 1.65 3.88
N MET A 132 -11.97 1.49 3.48
CA MET A 132 -13.12 1.85 4.32
C MET A 132 -13.24 0.92 5.53
N GLU A 133 -13.03 -0.39 5.35
CA GLU A 133 -13.03 -1.36 6.44
C GLU A 133 -11.84 -1.15 7.40
N MET A 134 -10.64 -0.95 6.86
CA MET A 134 -9.43 -0.66 7.63
C MET A 134 -9.57 0.67 8.40
N SER A 135 -10.13 1.70 7.76
CA SER A 135 -10.43 3.00 8.39
C SER A 135 -11.46 2.88 9.50
N TYR A 136 -12.41 1.95 9.39
CA TYR A 136 -13.38 1.69 10.44
C TYR A 136 -12.69 1.01 11.62
N SER A 137 -11.92 -0.04 11.35
CA SER A 137 -11.36 -0.85 12.43
C SER A 137 -10.22 -0.17 13.17
N THR A 138 -9.43 0.68 12.54
CA THR A 138 -8.45 1.51 13.28
C THR A 138 -9.12 2.48 14.25
N ARG A 139 -10.35 2.94 13.97
CA ARG A 139 -11.08 3.92 14.81
C ARG A 139 -11.93 3.28 15.89
N PHE A 140 -12.41 2.06 15.65
CA PHE A 140 -13.38 1.40 16.51
C PHE A 140 -12.96 -0.05 16.79
N ASP A 141 -13.02 -0.43 18.06
CA ASP A 141 -13.01 -1.84 18.46
C ASP A 141 -14.34 -2.54 18.14
N GLY A 142 -15.33 -1.75 17.69
CA GLY A 142 -16.73 -2.09 17.43
C GLY A 142 -17.04 -3.04 16.27
N GLY A 143 -16.04 -3.68 15.67
CA GLY A 143 -16.28 -4.83 14.78
C GLY A 143 -16.52 -6.13 15.54
N ALA A 144 -16.23 -6.17 16.84
CA ALA A 144 -16.27 -7.39 17.64
C ALA A 144 -17.68 -7.88 17.98
N ASP A 145 -18.68 -6.99 17.96
CA ASP A 145 -20.08 -7.36 18.25
C ASP A 145 -20.69 -8.17 17.12
N VAL A 146 -21.71 -8.99 17.43
CA VAL A 146 -22.31 -9.93 16.48
C VAL A 146 -22.80 -9.23 15.22
N LEU A 147 -23.47 -8.08 15.35
CA LEU A 147 -23.97 -7.34 14.20
C LEU A 147 -22.81 -6.71 13.40
N GLY A 148 -21.76 -6.22 14.06
CA GLY A 148 -20.54 -5.75 13.40
C GLY A 148 -19.89 -6.82 12.53
N ARG A 149 -19.78 -8.05 13.06
CA ARG A 149 -19.27 -9.22 12.33
C ARG A 149 -20.15 -9.62 11.15
N ILE A 150 -21.47 -9.64 11.33
CA ILE A 150 -22.43 -9.95 10.26
C ILE A 150 -22.32 -8.93 9.12
N LEU A 151 -22.23 -7.64 9.44
CA LEU A 151 -22.08 -6.58 8.42
C LEU A 151 -20.73 -6.71 7.69
N HIS A 152 -19.65 -6.97 8.42
CA HIS A 152 -18.33 -7.20 7.83
C HIS A 152 -18.32 -8.43 6.91
N PHE A 153 -18.94 -9.53 7.35
CA PHE A 153 -19.12 -10.73 6.52
C PHE A 153 -19.99 -10.45 5.28
N GLY A 154 -21.05 -9.66 5.41
CA GLY A 154 -21.87 -9.22 4.27
C GLY A 154 -21.04 -8.45 3.25
N SER A 155 -20.17 -7.54 3.70
CA SER A 155 -19.21 -6.85 2.84
C SER A 155 -18.24 -7.84 2.16
N MET A 156 -17.72 -8.83 2.88
CA MET A 156 -16.83 -9.86 2.31
C MET A 156 -17.54 -10.67 1.22
N CYS A 157 -18.81 -11.07 1.42
CA CYS A 157 -19.58 -11.78 0.39
C CYS A 157 -19.68 -10.95 -0.89
N CYS A 158 -19.91 -9.64 -0.78
CA CYS A 158 -19.89 -8.75 -1.92
C CYS A 158 -18.51 -8.70 -2.58
N MET A 159 -17.42 -8.67 -1.81
CA MET A 159 -16.06 -8.71 -2.38
C MET A 159 -15.76 -10.02 -3.10
N VAL A 160 -16.26 -11.17 -2.63
CA VAL A 160 -16.17 -12.45 -3.36
C VAL A 160 -16.93 -12.39 -4.69
N VAL A 161 -18.13 -11.79 -4.69
CA VAL A 161 -18.88 -11.59 -5.95
C VAL A 161 -18.10 -10.67 -6.89
N LEU A 162 -17.49 -9.60 -6.38
CA LEU A 162 -16.63 -8.72 -7.19
C LEU A 162 -15.46 -9.50 -7.80
N ALA A 163 -14.79 -10.36 -7.02
CA ALA A 163 -13.70 -11.21 -7.50
C ALA A 163 -14.16 -12.12 -8.63
N GLY A 164 -15.25 -12.87 -8.41
CA GLY A 164 -15.79 -13.81 -9.39
C GLY A 164 -16.48 -13.17 -10.59
N THR A 165 -16.53 -11.83 -10.66
CA THR A 165 -17.10 -11.07 -11.78
C THR A 165 -16.08 -10.09 -12.37
N VAL A 166 -14.79 -10.27 -12.06
CA VAL A 166 -13.69 -9.61 -12.76
C VAL A 166 -13.69 -10.13 -14.20
N GLY A 167 -14.14 -9.29 -15.12
CA GLY A 167 -14.21 -9.64 -16.55
C GLY A 167 -13.83 -8.47 -17.45
N TYR A 168 -13.56 -8.80 -18.71
CA TYR A 168 -13.40 -7.81 -19.78
C TYR A 168 -14.72 -7.11 -20.02
N GLY A 169 -14.85 -5.86 -19.62
CA GLY A 169 -16.14 -5.16 -19.71
C GLY A 169 -16.66 -4.86 -21.12
N PHE A 170 -16.03 -5.41 -22.15
CA PHE A 170 -16.48 -5.38 -23.54
C PHE A 170 -17.02 -6.72 -24.04
N LYS A 171 -16.62 -7.84 -23.41
CA LYS A 171 -17.01 -9.19 -23.85
C LYS A 171 -18.22 -9.71 -23.06
N ASP A 172 -18.31 -9.41 -21.76
CA ASP A 172 -19.38 -9.90 -20.88
C ASP A 172 -19.97 -8.81 -19.98
N SER A 173 -21.06 -8.20 -20.45
CA SER A 173 -21.73 -7.08 -19.75
C SER A 173 -22.45 -7.50 -18.46
N TYR A 174 -22.74 -8.80 -18.33
CA TYR A 174 -23.30 -9.37 -17.10
C TYR A 174 -22.32 -9.19 -15.94
N ASP A 175 -21.04 -9.47 -16.17
CA ASP A 175 -19.99 -9.45 -15.15
C ASP A 175 -19.75 -8.03 -14.62
N VAL A 176 -19.64 -7.03 -15.51
CA VAL A 176 -19.47 -5.62 -15.12
C VAL A 176 -20.64 -5.15 -14.25
N ALA A 177 -21.87 -5.48 -14.63
CA ALA A 177 -23.05 -5.09 -13.87
C ALA A 177 -23.05 -5.72 -12.46
N TRP A 178 -22.61 -6.98 -12.34
CA TRP A 178 -22.47 -7.62 -11.04
C TRP A 178 -21.31 -7.08 -10.21
N ALA A 179 -20.17 -6.77 -10.83
CA ALA A 179 -19.06 -6.09 -10.18
C ALA A 179 -19.49 -4.74 -9.60
N PHE A 180 -20.27 -3.96 -10.35
CA PHE A 180 -20.80 -2.67 -9.91
C PHE A 180 -21.79 -2.82 -8.75
N ARG A 181 -22.71 -3.81 -8.83
CA ARG A 181 -23.62 -4.15 -7.73
C ARG A 181 -22.87 -4.59 -6.48
N ALA A 182 -21.84 -5.41 -6.65
CA ALA A 182 -21.02 -5.94 -5.57
C ALA A 182 -20.29 -4.82 -4.83
N HIS A 183 -19.58 -3.93 -5.55
CA HIS A 183 -18.91 -2.76 -4.97
C HIS A 183 -19.87 -1.81 -4.27
N GLY A 184 -20.98 -1.47 -4.94
CA GLY A 184 -22.01 -0.61 -4.36
C GLY A 184 -22.59 -1.21 -3.07
N SER A 185 -22.85 -2.52 -3.05
CA SER A 185 -23.41 -3.23 -1.90
C SER A 185 -22.41 -3.38 -0.74
N ALA A 186 -21.14 -3.71 -1.03
CA ALA A 186 -20.07 -3.77 -0.03
C ALA A 186 -19.95 -2.44 0.73
N THR A 187 -20.00 -1.35 -0.02
CA THR A 187 -19.96 0.02 0.53
C THR A 187 -21.12 0.30 1.48
N ILE A 188 -22.33 -0.20 1.20
CA ILE A 188 -23.51 -0.01 2.07
C ILE A 188 -23.28 -0.68 3.43
N PHE A 189 -22.71 -1.88 3.47
CA PHE A 189 -22.43 -2.58 4.73
C PHE A 189 -21.50 -1.77 5.63
N SER A 190 -20.41 -1.24 5.08
CA SER A 190 -19.49 -0.37 5.83
C SER A 190 -20.17 0.93 6.27
N VAL A 191 -20.98 1.55 5.42
CA VAL A 191 -21.74 2.76 5.80
C VAL A 191 -22.67 2.47 6.97
N VAL A 192 -23.37 1.33 6.98
CA VAL A 192 -24.22 0.94 8.11
C VAL A 192 -23.39 0.80 9.40
N LYS A 193 -22.18 0.22 9.34
CA LYS A 193 -21.26 0.16 10.49
C LYS A 193 -20.91 1.55 11.01
N TYR A 194 -20.58 2.49 10.13
CA TYR A 194 -20.31 3.89 10.51
C TYR A 194 -21.53 4.59 11.08
N LEU A 195 -22.71 4.42 10.48
CA LEU A 195 -23.95 4.99 10.99
C LEU A 195 -24.27 4.47 12.39
N ARG A 196 -24.07 3.17 12.67
CA ARG A 196 -24.22 2.60 14.02
C ARG A 196 -23.31 3.30 15.02
N ALA A 197 -22.04 3.51 14.69
CA ALA A 197 -21.10 4.22 15.54
C ALA A 197 -21.52 5.69 15.76
N ILE A 198 -21.95 6.38 14.69
CA ILE A 198 -22.45 7.75 14.73
C ILE A 198 -23.70 7.84 15.62
N PHE A 199 -24.67 6.93 15.50
CA PHE A 199 -25.89 6.97 16.30
C PHE A 199 -25.64 6.66 17.77
N ALA A 200 -24.74 5.72 18.07
CA ALA A 200 -24.37 5.36 19.44
C ALA A 200 -23.53 6.43 20.16
N ALA A 201 -22.81 7.28 19.42
CA ALA A 201 -21.95 8.30 20.01
C ALA A 201 -22.74 9.41 20.73
N PRO A 202 -22.19 10.01 21.81
CA PRO A 202 -22.72 11.23 22.43
C PRO A 202 -22.85 12.39 21.43
N GLN A 203 -23.73 13.34 21.71
CA GLN A 203 -24.07 14.43 20.78
C GLN A 203 -22.87 15.35 20.47
N ASP A 204 -22.00 15.58 21.44
CA ASP A 204 -20.79 16.42 21.32
C ASP A 204 -19.54 15.62 20.89
N SER A 205 -19.69 14.34 20.51
CA SER A 205 -18.56 13.51 20.11
C SER A 205 -18.10 13.85 18.69
N PRO A 206 -16.77 13.95 18.44
CA PRO A 206 -16.25 14.16 17.08
C PRO A 206 -16.68 13.05 16.11
N VAL A 207 -16.99 11.84 16.62
CA VAL A 207 -17.55 10.71 15.84
C VAL A 207 -18.79 11.12 15.04
N LYS A 208 -19.60 12.08 15.52
CA LYS A 208 -20.77 12.58 14.77
C LYS A 208 -20.41 13.21 13.43
N ASN A 209 -19.18 13.72 13.28
CA ASN A 209 -18.67 14.34 12.05
C ASN A 209 -18.18 13.33 11.01
N LEU A 210 -18.12 12.02 11.32
CA LEU A 210 -17.83 10.97 10.34
C LEU A 210 -18.84 10.94 9.18
N LYS A 211 -20.00 11.60 9.32
CA LYS A 211 -20.96 11.84 8.22
C LYS A 211 -20.31 12.45 6.98
N VAL A 212 -19.33 13.35 7.18
CA VAL A 212 -18.58 13.99 6.08
C VAL A 212 -17.70 12.98 5.36
N ILE A 213 -17.15 12.00 6.09
CA ILE A 213 -16.31 10.95 5.52
C ILE A 213 -17.16 9.92 4.76
N ILE A 214 -18.33 9.52 5.28
CA ILE A 214 -19.17 8.49 4.64
C ILE A 214 -20.02 9.00 3.47
N ALA A 215 -20.28 10.31 3.38
CA ALA A 215 -21.14 10.85 2.33
C ALA A 215 -20.60 10.60 0.90
N PRO A 216 -19.31 10.82 0.59
CA PRO A 216 -18.74 10.44 -0.70
C PRO A 216 -18.89 8.95 -1.04
N PHE A 217 -18.73 8.06 -0.06
CA PHE A 217 -18.92 6.61 -0.25
C PHE A 217 -20.38 6.24 -0.52
N LEU A 218 -21.34 6.92 0.13
CA LEU A 218 -22.76 6.73 -0.17
C LEU A 218 -23.12 7.17 -1.59
N VAL A 219 -22.59 8.31 -2.04
CA VAL A 219 -22.81 8.80 -3.41
C VAL A 219 -22.19 7.83 -4.42
N ASP A 220 -20.96 7.36 -4.15
CA ASP A 220 -20.27 6.36 -4.96
C ASP A 220 -21.08 5.06 -5.07
N SER A 221 -21.55 4.53 -3.93
CA SER A 221 -22.40 3.33 -3.88
C SER A 221 -23.66 3.48 -4.72
N LEU A 222 -24.37 4.61 -4.58
CA LEU A 222 -25.58 4.88 -5.36
C LEU A 222 -25.27 4.98 -6.85
N PHE A 223 -24.18 5.65 -7.23
CA PHE A 223 -23.73 5.76 -8.61
C PHE A 223 -23.51 4.37 -9.22
N TYR A 224 -22.71 3.52 -8.58
CA TYR A 224 -22.43 2.17 -9.10
C TYR A 224 -23.68 1.28 -9.13
N PHE A 225 -24.58 1.42 -8.15
CA PHE A 225 -25.83 0.66 -8.15
C PHE A 225 -26.74 1.07 -9.31
N VAL A 226 -26.91 2.38 -9.55
CA VAL A 226 -27.69 2.90 -10.70
C VAL A 226 -27.03 2.53 -12.02
N ALA A 227 -25.71 2.75 -12.13
CA ALA A 227 -24.93 2.38 -13.29
C ALA A 227 -25.10 0.88 -13.60
N SER A 228 -25.12 -0.01 -12.60
CA SER A 228 -25.32 -1.44 -12.82
C SER A 228 -26.65 -1.83 -13.48
N VAL A 229 -27.68 -0.97 -13.40
CA VAL A 229 -28.97 -1.17 -14.06
C VAL A 229 -28.89 -0.66 -15.50
N GLU A 230 -28.23 0.48 -15.72
CA GLU A 230 -28.09 1.13 -17.02
C GLU A 230 -27.00 0.52 -17.91
N VAL A 231 -26.01 -0.19 -17.34
CA VAL A 231 -25.00 -1.00 -18.04
C VAL A 231 -25.65 -2.02 -18.98
N SER A 232 -26.93 -2.35 -18.79
CA SER A 232 -27.71 -3.16 -19.72
C SER A 232 -28.02 -2.48 -21.08
N ARG A 233 -27.74 -1.18 -21.27
CA ARG A 233 -28.13 -0.41 -22.47
C ARG A 233 -26.96 0.16 -23.29
N ASP A 234 -25.89 0.66 -22.66
CA ASP A 234 -24.71 1.23 -23.34
C ASP A 234 -23.41 0.65 -22.72
N MET A 235 -23.12 -0.59 -23.10
CA MET A 235 -22.24 -1.52 -22.37
C MET A 235 -20.75 -1.20 -22.53
N GLU A 236 -20.39 -0.62 -23.68
CA GLU A 236 -19.01 -0.34 -24.10
C GLU A 236 -18.33 0.76 -23.26
N ASN A 237 -19.10 1.70 -22.71
CA ASN A 237 -18.54 2.84 -21.96
C ASN A 237 -18.48 2.60 -20.46
N ALA A 238 -19.06 1.50 -19.96
CA ALA A 238 -19.29 1.28 -18.53
C ALA A 238 -18.00 1.29 -17.69
N ILE A 239 -16.97 0.57 -18.13
CA ILE A 239 -15.68 0.53 -17.44
C ILE A 239 -15.04 1.91 -17.41
N TYR A 240 -15.05 2.66 -18.51
CA TYR A 240 -14.42 3.98 -18.56
C TYR A 240 -15.17 5.01 -17.71
N ILE A 241 -16.51 4.97 -17.74
CA ILE A 241 -17.36 5.82 -16.90
C ILE A 241 -17.15 5.48 -15.42
N GLY A 242 -17.11 4.19 -15.07
CA GLY A 242 -16.79 3.73 -13.70
C GLY A 242 -15.39 4.19 -13.27
N PHE A 243 -14.39 3.99 -14.12
CA PHE A 243 -13.01 4.42 -13.85
C PHE A 243 -12.94 5.93 -13.63
N ALA A 244 -13.55 6.73 -14.51
CA ALA A 244 -13.64 8.17 -14.36
C ALA A 244 -14.36 8.58 -13.06
N ALA A 245 -15.41 7.85 -12.67
CA ALA A 245 -16.10 8.08 -11.40
C ALA A 245 -15.20 7.80 -10.19
N GLN A 246 -14.38 6.73 -10.20
CA GLN A 246 -13.40 6.49 -9.13
C GLN A 246 -12.38 7.62 -9.03
N ILE A 247 -11.82 8.04 -10.18
CA ILE A 247 -10.85 9.14 -10.23
C ILE A 247 -11.47 10.43 -9.70
N PHE A 248 -12.69 10.75 -10.14
CA PHE A 248 -13.41 11.92 -9.65
C PHE A 248 -13.64 11.87 -8.14
N ARG A 249 -14.08 10.73 -7.60
CA ARG A 249 -14.30 10.54 -6.16
C ARG A 249 -13.00 10.67 -5.36
N ASN A 250 -11.91 10.05 -5.82
CA ASN A 250 -10.58 10.18 -5.21
C ASN A 250 -10.08 11.63 -5.25
N GLY A 251 -10.31 12.32 -6.37
CA GLY A 251 -10.04 13.74 -6.54
C GLY A 251 -10.81 14.61 -5.56
N MET A 252 -12.07 14.30 -5.28
CA MET A 252 -12.88 14.99 -4.28
C MET A 252 -12.34 14.79 -2.85
N ILE A 253 -11.91 13.57 -2.51
CA ILE A 253 -11.26 13.28 -1.22
C ILE A 253 -9.96 14.09 -1.09
N LEU A 254 -9.14 14.09 -2.14
CA LEU A 254 -7.88 14.84 -2.19
C LEU A 254 -8.12 16.34 -2.10
N TYR A 255 -9.09 16.88 -2.85
CA TYR A 255 -9.47 18.29 -2.82
C TYR A 255 -9.93 18.70 -1.42
N ASN A 256 -10.84 17.93 -0.80
CA ASN A 256 -11.31 18.22 0.55
C ASN A 256 -10.14 18.21 1.55
N TRP A 257 -9.20 17.28 1.41
CA TRP A 257 -8.01 17.24 2.25
C TRP A 257 -7.04 18.42 2.00
N LEU A 258 -6.78 18.81 0.74
CA LEU A 258 -5.93 19.96 0.37
C LEU A 258 -6.54 21.30 0.77
N ALA A 259 -7.87 21.44 0.64
CA ALA A 259 -8.60 22.65 1.00
C ALA A 259 -8.74 22.84 2.52
N GLY A 260 -8.08 22.01 3.34
CA GLY A 260 -8.15 22.07 4.80
C GLY A 260 -9.43 21.51 5.40
N GLY A 261 -10.28 20.88 4.58
CA GLY A 261 -11.52 20.21 4.93
C GLY A 261 -12.60 21.12 5.49
N MET A 262 -13.86 20.92 5.08
CA MET A 262 -15.05 21.58 5.65
C MET A 262 -15.33 21.25 7.15
N GLY A 263 -14.31 20.92 7.97
CA GLY A 263 -14.47 20.39 9.33
C GLY A 263 -13.58 21.01 10.43
N GLY A 264 -12.67 21.95 10.11
CA GLY A 264 -11.89 22.63 11.15
C GLY A 264 -11.24 21.69 12.18
N LYS A 265 -11.33 22.04 13.48
CA LYS A 265 -10.77 21.25 14.61
C LYS A 265 -11.32 19.82 14.70
N ASP A 266 -12.53 19.57 14.25
CA ASP A 266 -13.19 18.28 14.44
C ASP A 266 -12.64 17.20 13.52
N TYR A 267 -12.19 17.59 12.31
CA TYR A 267 -11.50 16.68 11.40
C TYR A 267 -10.13 16.26 11.95
N TYR A 268 -9.46 17.18 12.66
CA TYR A 268 -8.19 16.91 13.34
C TYR A 268 -8.39 15.89 14.47
N GLU A 269 -9.43 16.05 15.29
CA GLU A 269 -9.75 15.08 16.34
C GLU A 269 -10.07 13.69 15.77
N LEU A 270 -10.77 13.61 14.63
CA LEU A 270 -11.03 12.36 13.91
C LEU A 270 -9.78 11.71 13.32
N ALA A 271 -8.82 12.51 12.85
CA ALA A 271 -7.55 12.02 12.32
C ALA A 271 -6.64 11.48 13.44
N THR A 272 -6.73 12.03 14.66
CA THR A 272 -5.98 11.54 15.83
C THR A 272 -6.49 10.22 16.40
N GLN A 273 -7.61 9.68 15.90
CA GLN A 273 -8.13 8.36 16.27
C GLN A 273 -7.53 7.21 15.44
N ILE A 274 -6.62 7.49 14.50
CA ILE A 274 -5.93 6.47 13.71
C ILE A 274 -4.71 5.98 14.50
N ASP A 275 -4.67 4.67 14.79
CA ASP A 275 -3.47 4.02 15.32
C ASP A 275 -2.49 3.76 14.15
N ALA A 276 -1.41 4.54 14.12
CA ALA A 276 -0.38 4.43 13.09
C ALA A 276 0.30 3.05 13.08
N HIS A 277 0.50 2.42 14.23
CA HIS A 277 1.13 1.10 14.32
C HIS A 277 0.22 0.05 13.71
N TYR A 278 -1.05 0.03 14.11
CA TYR A 278 -2.07 -0.86 13.54
C TYR A 278 -2.22 -0.67 12.03
N VAL A 279 -2.26 0.58 11.54
CA VAL A 279 -2.32 0.86 10.08
C VAL A 279 -1.09 0.31 9.35
N THR A 280 0.09 0.48 9.94
CA THR A 280 1.35 -0.05 9.41
C THR A 280 1.32 -1.57 9.33
N GLU A 281 0.90 -2.22 10.41
CA GLU A 281 0.74 -3.67 10.50
C GLU A 281 -0.20 -4.17 9.40
N ARG A 282 -1.37 -3.53 9.22
CA ARG A 282 -2.36 -3.90 8.21
C ARG A 282 -1.83 -3.75 6.78
N PHE A 283 -1.10 -2.68 6.48
CA PHE A 283 -0.45 -2.54 5.17
C PHE A 283 0.62 -3.62 4.95
N GLY A 284 1.42 -3.93 5.97
CA GLY A 284 2.41 -5.01 5.90
C GLY A 284 1.77 -6.38 5.65
N LEU A 285 0.72 -6.70 6.39
CA LEU A 285 -0.05 -7.95 6.28
C LEU A 285 -0.73 -8.07 4.92
N LEU A 286 -1.34 -7.01 4.38
CA LEU A 286 -1.90 -7.07 3.03
C LEU A 286 -0.79 -7.24 1.98
N SER A 287 0.31 -6.50 2.12
CA SER A 287 1.43 -6.53 1.17
C SER A 287 2.11 -7.90 1.09
N ILE A 288 2.28 -8.60 2.21
CA ILE A 288 2.88 -9.95 2.19
C ILE A 288 1.98 -10.94 1.44
N ILE A 289 0.66 -10.81 1.57
CA ILE A 289 -0.28 -11.68 0.85
C ILE A 289 -0.22 -11.38 -0.66
N VAL A 290 -0.18 -10.11 -1.07
CA VAL A 290 -0.04 -9.71 -2.48
C VAL A 290 1.30 -10.16 -3.08
N ILE A 291 2.41 -10.04 -2.33
CA ILE A 291 3.72 -10.58 -2.75
C ILE A 291 3.66 -12.11 -2.92
N GLY A 292 2.86 -12.79 -2.09
CA GLY A 292 2.59 -14.23 -2.22
C GLY A 292 2.00 -14.61 -3.59
N GLU A 293 1.17 -13.75 -4.19
CA GLU A 293 0.61 -13.97 -5.52
C GLU A 293 1.70 -13.99 -6.61
N SER A 294 2.72 -13.15 -6.50
CA SER A 294 3.88 -13.21 -7.39
C SER A 294 4.60 -14.56 -7.29
N ILE A 295 4.70 -15.15 -6.09
CA ILE A 295 5.30 -16.47 -5.89
C ILE A 295 4.44 -17.57 -6.52
N LEU A 296 3.11 -17.50 -6.36
CA LEU A 296 2.18 -18.46 -6.99
C LEU A 296 2.23 -18.37 -8.51
N SER A 297 2.32 -17.16 -9.06
CA SER A 297 2.45 -16.90 -10.50
C SER A 297 3.77 -17.46 -11.05
N LEU A 298 4.90 -17.31 -10.35
CA LEU A 298 6.19 -17.92 -10.71
C LEU A 298 6.09 -19.45 -10.81
N VAL A 299 5.53 -20.09 -9.77
CA VAL A 299 5.38 -21.56 -9.72
C VAL A 299 4.44 -22.05 -10.82
N SER A 300 3.36 -21.33 -11.09
CA SER A 300 2.39 -21.68 -12.13
C SER A 300 2.98 -21.53 -13.53
N GLY A 301 3.73 -20.44 -13.77
CA GLY A 301 4.44 -20.22 -15.04
C GLY A 301 5.42 -21.35 -15.37
N VAL A 302 6.24 -21.77 -14.40
CA VAL A 302 7.17 -22.91 -14.59
C VAL A 302 6.44 -24.21 -14.88
N LYS A 303 5.31 -24.47 -14.23
CA LYS A 303 4.51 -25.69 -14.49
C LYS A 303 3.88 -25.69 -15.89
N ALA A 304 3.57 -24.50 -16.41
CA ALA A 304 3.01 -24.32 -17.75
C ALA A 304 4.09 -24.29 -18.85
N SER A 305 5.35 -24.03 -18.50
CA SER A 305 6.47 -23.97 -19.43
C SER A 305 6.71 -25.30 -20.15
N THR A 306 6.95 -25.22 -21.47
CA THR A 306 7.32 -26.37 -22.30
C THR A 306 8.83 -26.55 -22.45
N SER A 307 9.64 -25.64 -21.92
CA SER A 307 11.08 -25.59 -22.17
C SER A 307 11.93 -26.53 -21.30
N ASN A 308 13.24 -26.58 -21.58
CA ASN A 308 14.21 -27.41 -20.88
C ASN A 308 14.24 -27.14 -19.36
N GLY A 309 14.27 -28.21 -18.56
CA GLY A 309 14.19 -28.13 -17.10
C GLY A 309 15.24 -27.26 -16.40
N HIS A 310 16.44 -27.09 -16.97
CA HIS A 310 17.47 -26.21 -16.40
C HIS A 310 17.14 -24.73 -16.56
N LEU A 311 16.66 -24.31 -17.74
CA LEU A 311 16.29 -22.91 -18.01
C LEU A 311 15.12 -22.48 -17.12
N ASN A 312 14.14 -23.36 -16.94
CA ASN A 312 13.02 -23.16 -16.03
C ASN A 312 13.45 -22.93 -14.57
N MET A 313 14.49 -23.64 -14.10
CA MET A 313 15.00 -23.45 -12.74
C MET A 313 15.75 -22.13 -12.56
N PHE A 314 16.53 -21.70 -13.56
CA PHE A 314 17.18 -20.39 -13.54
C PHE A 314 16.16 -19.26 -13.54
N ALA A 315 15.16 -19.31 -14.42
CA ALA A 315 14.13 -18.29 -14.50
C ALA A 315 13.26 -18.24 -13.23
N LEU A 316 12.95 -19.41 -12.63
CA LEU A 316 12.26 -19.49 -11.34
C LEU A 316 13.04 -18.81 -10.21
N LEU A 317 14.33 -19.17 -10.08
CA LEU A 317 15.18 -18.61 -9.03
C LEU A 317 15.43 -17.11 -9.23
N GLY A 318 15.64 -16.69 -10.47
CA GLY A 318 15.80 -15.27 -10.83
C GLY A 318 14.54 -14.46 -10.55
N GLY A 319 13.38 -14.96 -10.98
CA GLY A 319 12.09 -14.34 -10.66
C GLY A 319 11.84 -14.26 -9.15
N PHE A 320 12.20 -15.31 -8.40
CA PHE A 320 12.11 -15.28 -6.93
C PHE A 320 13.05 -14.23 -6.32
N ILE A 321 14.26 -14.02 -6.83
CA ILE A 321 15.16 -12.95 -6.37
C ILE A 321 14.54 -11.56 -6.60
N VAL A 322 13.85 -11.34 -7.72
CA VAL A 322 13.12 -10.08 -7.99
C VAL A 322 12.02 -9.87 -6.95
N VAL A 323 11.21 -10.90 -6.69
CA VAL A 323 10.13 -10.85 -5.68
C VAL A 323 10.71 -10.65 -4.26
N PHE A 324 11.79 -11.34 -3.92
CA PHE A 324 12.48 -11.21 -2.64
C PHE A 324 13.08 -9.81 -2.44
N SER A 325 13.67 -9.21 -3.48
CA SER A 325 14.16 -7.82 -3.44
C SER A 325 13.01 -6.85 -3.17
N ASN A 326 11.86 -7.04 -3.83
CA ASN A 326 10.65 -6.24 -3.63
C ASN A 326 10.15 -6.36 -2.18
N TRP A 327 10.14 -7.57 -1.63
CA TRP A 327 9.81 -7.84 -0.24
C TRP A 327 10.80 -7.17 0.73
N TRP A 328 12.11 -7.36 0.53
CA TRP A 328 13.16 -6.83 1.38
C TRP A 328 13.04 -5.32 1.51
N ILE A 329 13.01 -4.62 0.38
CA ILE A 329 12.97 -3.16 0.35
C ILE A 329 11.66 -2.66 0.97
N TYR A 330 10.52 -3.30 0.68
CA TYR A 330 9.26 -2.88 1.28
C TYR A 330 9.26 -3.01 2.81
N PHE A 331 9.70 -4.15 3.35
CA PHE A 331 9.65 -4.40 4.79
C PHE A 331 10.78 -3.72 5.60
N ASP A 332 11.96 -3.48 5.02
CA ASP A 332 12.99 -2.62 5.64
C ASP A 332 12.48 -1.17 5.84
N ASN A 333 11.54 -0.75 4.98
CA ASN A 333 10.90 0.56 5.02
C ASN A 333 9.70 0.66 5.95
N LEU A 334 9.07 -0.46 6.28
CA LEU A 334 7.80 -0.49 6.99
C LEU A 334 8.00 -0.16 8.48
N ASN A 335 8.08 1.13 8.79
CA ASN A 335 8.29 1.63 10.16
C ASN A 335 6.96 2.04 10.80
N GLY A 336 6.70 1.69 12.08
CA GLY A 336 5.46 2.01 12.81
C GLY A 336 5.07 3.50 12.95
N ASN A 337 5.88 4.41 12.40
CA ASN A 337 5.62 5.86 12.33
C ASN A 337 4.84 6.31 11.09
N VAL A 338 4.28 5.36 10.30
CA VAL A 338 3.62 5.58 9.00
C VAL A 338 2.58 6.71 9.01
N VAL A 339 1.97 7.06 10.14
CA VAL A 339 0.89 8.07 10.19
C VAL A 339 1.04 9.08 11.32
N THR A 340 2.25 9.58 11.57
CA THR A 340 2.44 10.64 12.60
C THR A 340 2.05 12.05 12.10
N TYR A 341 1.89 12.25 10.79
CA TYR A 341 1.56 13.55 10.21
C TYR A 341 0.30 13.49 9.33
N HIS A 342 -0.76 14.18 9.79
CA HIS A 342 -2.06 14.30 9.12
C HIS A 342 -2.00 14.76 7.66
N THR A 343 -0.90 15.41 7.24
CA THR A 343 -0.73 15.85 5.85
C THR A 343 -0.15 14.77 4.91
N ARG A 344 0.27 13.62 5.44
CA ARG A 344 1.00 12.62 4.64
C ARG A 344 0.24 11.31 4.48
N GLY A 345 -0.74 11.07 5.34
CA GLY A 345 -1.52 9.84 5.35
C GLY A 345 -2.19 9.53 4.01
N LEU A 346 -2.76 10.51 3.31
CA LEU A 346 -3.38 10.27 2.00
C LEU A 346 -2.36 9.86 0.92
N PHE A 347 -1.18 10.50 0.89
CA PHE A 347 -0.12 10.10 -0.05
C PHE A 347 0.30 8.65 0.19
N ILE A 348 0.46 8.26 1.45
CA ILE A 348 0.82 6.89 1.82
C ILE A 348 -0.26 5.91 1.37
N VAL A 349 -1.54 6.20 1.63
CA VAL A 349 -2.67 5.36 1.19
C VAL A 349 -2.62 5.15 -0.32
N TYR A 350 -2.64 6.22 -1.12
CA TYR A 350 -2.69 6.09 -2.57
C TYR A 350 -1.39 5.53 -3.19
N LEU A 351 -0.23 5.74 -2.56
CA LEU A 351 1.00 5.07 -2.99
C LEU A 351 0.97 3.56 -2.73
N HIS A 352 0.35 3.11 -1.64
CA HIS A 352 0.16 1.68 -1.40
C HIS A 352 -0.85 1.08 -2.37
N GLU A 353 -1.91 1.80 -2.75
CA GLU A 353 -2.83 1.36 -3.81
C GLU A 353 -2.09 1.10 -5.12
N ALA A 354 -1.31 2.09 -5.58
CA ALA A 354 -0.52 1.99 -6.79
C ALA A 354 0.53 0.86 -6.70
N LEU A 355 1.16 0.67 -5.52
CA LEU A 355 2.10 -0.41 -5.27
C LEU A 355 1.42 -1.79 -5.37
N MET A 356 0.22 -1.98 -4.80
CA MET A 356 -0.49 -3.26 -4.87
C MET A 356 -0.88 -3.59 -6.31
N ILE A 357 -1.42 -2.63 -7.05
CA ILE A 357 -1.75 -2.80 -8.47
C ILE A 357 -0.49 -3.12 -9.28
N ALA A 358 0.62 -2.40 -9.05
CA ALA A 358 1.89 -2.68 -9.71
C ALA A 358 2.42 -4.09 -9.40
N ASN A 359 2.31 -4.55 -8.15
CA ASN A 359 2.69 -5.91 -7.75
C ASN A 359 1.78 -6.99 -8.39
N CYS A 360 0.50 -6.68 -8.63
CA CYS A 360 -0.40 -7.55 -9.38
C CYS A 360 0.05 -7.71 -10.84
N PHE A 361 0.39 -6.61 -11.51
CA PHE A 361 0.95 -6.66 -12.87
C PHE A 361 2.32 -7.35 -12.90
N LEU A 362 3.14 -7.17 -11.86
CA LEU A 362 4.42 -7.86 -11.71
C LEU A 362 4.22 -9.37 -11.61
N ALA A 363 3.26 -9.83 -10.80
CA ALA A 363 2.90 -11.23 -10.68
C ALA A 363 2.49 -11.82 -12.04
N ALA A 364 1.59 -11.15 -12.75
CA ALA A 364 1.14 -11.56 -14.09
C ALA A 364 2.31 -11.63 -15.09
N GLY A 365 3.15 -10.60 -15.14
CA GLY A 365 4.32 -10.55 -16.02
C GLY A 365 5.34 -11.65 -15.74
N LEU A 366 5.59 -11.96 -14.46
CA LEU A 366 6.46 -13.07 -14.08
C LEU A 366 5.90 -14.42 -14.54
N GLY A 367 4.58 -14.64 -14.37
CA GLY A 367 3.91 -15.86 -14.83
C GLY A 367 3.97 -16.03 -16.35
N LEU A 368 3.71 -14.95 -17.10
CA LEU A 368 3.73 -14.93 -18.57
C LEU A 368 5.11 -15.27 -19.12
N VAL A 369 6.15 -14.53 -18.71
CA VAL A 369 7.54 -14.71 -19.19
C VAL A 369 8.04 -16.14 -18.96
N LEU A 370 7.60 -16.78 -17.87
CA LEU A 370 7.97 -18.18 -17.58
C LEU A 370 7.19 -19.20 -18.40
N SER A 371 5.96 -18.89 -18.78
CA SER A 371 5.09 -19.82 -19.53
C SER A 371 5.41 -19.88 -21.04
N THR A 372 6.00 -18.83 -21.62
CA THR A 372 6.19 -18.65 -23.07
C THR A 372 7.55 -19.10 -23.63
N SER A 373 8.37 -19.78 -22.82
CA SER A 373 9.81 -20.09 -23.02
C SER A 373 10.22 -20.87 -24.30
N GLU A 374 9.37 -21.05 -25.31
CA GLU A 374 9.73 -21.68 -26.60
C GLU A 374 9.36 -20.89 -27.87
N ALA A 375 8.67 -19.74 -27.77
CA ALA A 375 8.31 -18.95 -28.95
C ALA A 375 9.05 -17.60 -28.96
N HIS A 376 9.88 -17.38 -29.97
CA HIS A 376 10.57 -16.12 -30.28
C HIS A 376 9.64 -14.93 -30.63
N ASP A 377 8.34 -15.10 -30.49
CA ASP A 377 7.36 -14.04 -30.65
C ASP A 377 6.77 -13.77 -29.26
N ILE A 378 7.02 -12.60 -28.68
CA ILE A 378 6.01 -11.65 -28.14
C ILE A 378 6.74 -10.50 -27.39
N PRO A 379 6.67 -9.26 -27.89
CA PRO A 379 7.20 -8.06 -27.23
C PRO A 379 6.45 -7.65 -25.94
N HIS A 380 5.17 -8.02 -25.80
CA HIS A 380 4.29 -7.49 -24.76
C HIS A 380 4.51 -8.02 -23.33
N ASP A 381 5.05 -9.23 -23.15
CA ASP A 381 5.29 -9.81 -21.81
C ASP A 381 6.44 -9.09 -21.09
N THR A 382 7.47 -8.71 -21.86
CA THR A 382 8.63 -7.94 -21.39
C THR A 382 8.23 -6.53 -20.96
N THR A 383 7.38 -5.85 -21.73
CA THR A 383 6.86 -4.52 -21.40
C THR A 383 6.10 -4.55 -20.08
N LEU A 384 5.19 -5.50 -19.91
CA LEU A 384 4.37 -5.64 -18.70
C LEU A 384 5.22 -5.84 -17.45
N LEU A 385 6.16 -6.80 -17.52
CA LEU A 385 7.04 -7.13 -16.41
C LEU A 385 7.96 -5.96 -16.04
N CYS A 386 8.60 -5.32 -17.03
CA CYS A 386 9.51 -4.21 -16.77
C CYS A 386 8.79 -2.96 -16.23
N TYR A 387 7.65 -2.59 -16.82
CA TYR A 387 6.95 -1.37 -16.43
C TYR A 387 6.28 -1.52 -15.07
N SER A 388 5.69 -2.67 -14.78
CA SER A 388 5.15 -2.97 -13.45
C SER A 388 6.23 -2.96 -12.37
N TYR A 389 7.42 -3.52 -12.66
CA TYR A 389 8.54 -3.47 -11.74
C TYR A 389 9.05 -2.03 -11.51
N ALA A 390 9.11 -1.22 -12.56
CA ALA A 390 9.49 0.19 -12.47
C ALA A 390 8.51 0.97 -11.58
N VAL A 391 7.20 0.79 -11.78
CA VAL A 391 6.16 1.44 -10.96
C VAL A 391 6.24 0.97 -9.51
N SER A 392 6.44 -0.32 -9.24
CA SER A 392 6.64 -0.83 -7.88
C SER A 392 7.84 -0.17 -7.20
N CYS A 393 8.98 -0.09 -7.89
CA CYS A 393 10.20 0.57 -7.41
C CYS A 393 9.95 2.04 -7.08
N THR A 394 9.27 2.76 -7.97
CA THR A 394 8.90 4.17 -7.77
C THR A 394 7.98 4.35 -6.56
N CYS A 395 6.96 3.51 -6.42
CA CYS A 395 6.03 3.58 -5.28
C CYS A 395 6.77 3.36 -3.96
N GLN A 396 7.64 2.35 -3.86
CA GLN A 396 8.43 2.10 -2.66
C GLN A 396 9.38 3.24 -2.31
N PHE A 397 10.04 3.84 -3.31
CA PHE A 397 10.87 5.03 -3.11
C PHE A 397 10.06 6.18 -2.48
N PHE A 398 8.89 6.49 -3.04
CA PHE A 398 8.04 7.56 -2.53
C PHE A 398 7.44 7.23 -1.16
N ILE A 399 7.04 5.97 -0.90
CA ILE A 399 6.56 5.54 0.41
C ILE A 399 7.63 5.80 1.48
N ARG A 400 8.88 5.35 1.24
CA ARG A 400 9.99 5.62 2.16
C ARG A 400 10.20 7.13 2.33
N MET A 401 10.26 7.88 1.23
CA MET A 401 10.48 9.32 1.25
C MET A 401 9.44 10.04 2.11
N VAL A 402 8.16 9.67 1.99
CA VAL A 402 7.06 10.27 2.77
C VAL A 402 7.11 9.84 4.25
N GLN A 403 7.45 8.59 4.54
CA GLN A 403 7.57 8.06 5.91
C GLN A 403 8.76 8.66 6.67
N SER A 404 9.90 8.84 6.03
CA SER A 404 11.12 9.38 6.65
C SER A 404 11.23 10.91 6.55
N TRP A 405 10.21 11.59 5.99
CA TRP A 405 10.23 13.03 5.77
C TRP A 405 10.27 13.81 7.08
N SER A 406 11.43 14.34 7.44
CA SER A 406 11.54 15.42 8.43
C SER A 406 12.64 16.38 8.02
N ALA A 407 12.46 17.68 8.29
CA ALA A 407 13.45 18.69 7.90
C ALA A 407 14.84 18.40 8.50
N ARG A 408 14.87 17.73 9.67
CA ARG A 408 16.08 17.24 10.32
C ARG A 408 16.66 16.01 9.60
N ALA A 409 15.85 14.97 9.41
CA ALA A 409 16.31 13.74 8.73
C ALA A 409 16.76 13.99 7.28
N ILE A 410 16.11 14.90 6.56
CA ILE A 410 16.51 15.29 5.20
C ILE A 410 17.88 15.97 5.21
N ARG A 411 18.14 16.84 6.19
CA ARG A 411 19.43 17.54 6.31
C ARG A 411 20.55 16.58 6.70
N GLU A 412 20.30 15.71 7.66
CA GLU A 412 21.29 14.75 8.18
C GLU A 412 21.60 13.63 7.17
N ASN A 413 20.60 13.16 6.41
CA ASN A 413 20.73 12.05 5.48
C ASN A 413 20.64 12.47 4.00
N PHE A 414 20.91 13.74 3.67
CA PHE A 414 20.74 14.29 2.32
C PHE A 414 21.44 13.44 1.23
N LYS A 415 22.67 13.03 1.49
CA LYS A 415 23.46 12.18 0.56
C LYS A 415 22.77 10.83 0.29
N ILE A 416 22.15 10.23 1.30
CA ILE A 416 21.42 8.96 1.18
C ILE A 416 20.18 9.14 0.31
N TYR A 417 19.44 10.23 0.50
CA TYR A 417 18.28 10.54 -0.35
C TYR A 417 18.70 10.77 -1.81
N CYS A 418 19.78 11.52 -2.06
CA CYS A 418 20.29 11.72 -3.42
C CYS A 418 20.74 10.41 -4.07
N LEU A 419 21.45 9.55 -3.33
CA LEU A 419 21.88 8.23 -3.83
C LEU A 419 20.67 7.38 -4.24
N ARG A 420 19.66 7.30 -3.38
CA ARG A 420 18.43 6.53 -3.64
C ARG A 420 17.58 7.12 -4.77
N LEU A 421 17.49 8.44 -4.85
CA LEU A 421 16.80 9.09 -5.96
C LEU A 421 17.52 8.82 -7.29
N PHE A 422 18.84 8.94 -7.31
CA PHE A 422 19.65 8.64 -8.49
C PHE A 422 19.51 7.17 -8.91
N GLU A 423 19.63 6.24 -7.95
CA GLU A 423 19.40 4.81 -8.15
C GLU A 423 18.01 4.55 -8.74
N ASN A 424 16.95 5.15 -8.17
CA ASN A 424 15.59 4.96 -8.66
C ASN A 424 15.43 5.50 -10.09
N ILE A 425 15.97 6.68 -10.41
CA ILE A 425 15.95 7.25 -11.77
C ILE A 425 16.68 6.33 -12.76
N LEU A 426 17.83 5.78 -12.39
CA LEU A 426 18.55 4.83 -13.24
C LEU A 426 17.74 3.55 -13.46
N CYS A 427 17.17 2.98 -12.39
CA CYS A 427 16.36 1.77 -12.48
C CYS A 427 15.12 1.95 -13.35
N ILE A 428 14.34 3.03 -13.17
CA ILE A 428 13.15 3.27 -14.00
C ILE A 428 13.53 3.52 -15.46
N THR A 429 14.65 4.23 -15.70
CA THR A 429 15.11 4.49 -17.07
C THR A 429 15.53 3.20 -17.74
N PHE A 430 16.30 2.37 -17.04
CA PHE A 430 16.74 1.06 -17.53
C PHE A 430 15.56 0.13 -17.82
N LEU A 431 14.62 -0.02 -16.87
CA LEU A 431 13.43 -0.85 -17.04
C LEU A 431 12.51 -0.32 -18.15
N PHE A 432 12.38 1.00 -18.29
CA PHE A 432 11.62 1.59 -19.38
C PHE A 432 12.24 1.25 -20.73
N LEU A 433 13.56 1.39 -20.87
CA LEU A 433 14.27 1.04 -22.11
C LEU A 433 14.17 -0.46 -22.41
N LEU A 434 14.32 -1.30 -21.39
CA LEU A 434 14.25 -2.76 -21.51
C LEU A 434 12.87 -3.24 -21.94
N GLY A 435 11.81 -2.57 -21.48
CA GLY A 435 10.43 -2.87 -21.87
C GLY A 435 9.94 -2.17 -23.13
N SER A 436 10.75 -1.29 -23.76
CA SER A 436 10.27 -0.40 -24.83
C SER A 436 10.31 -0.96 -26.24
N ASP A 437 10.80 -2.18 -26.47
CA ASP A 437 11.06 -2.82 -27.79
C ASP A 437 11.97 -2.01 -28.77
N ILE A 438 12.23 -0.74 -28.47
CA ILE A 438 12.98 0.21 -29.30
C ILE A 438 14.48 -0.09 -29.25
N VAL A 439 14.98 -0.63 -28.14
CA VAL A 439 16.41 -0.72 -27.85
C VAL A 439 16.92 -2.15 -27.73
N PHE A 440 16.10 -3.06 -27.18
CA PHE A 440 16.52 -4.41 -26.84
C PHE A 440 15.33 -5.37 -26.94
N GLU A 441 15.52 -6.52 -27.61
CA GLU A 441 14.60 -7.65 -27.61
C GLU A 441 15.28 -8.81 -26.86
N PRO A 442 15.27 -8.79 -25.52
CA PRO A 442 15.91 -9.85 -24.73
C PRO A 442 15.14 -11.16 -24.91
N ASP A 443 15.86 -12.27 -25.05
CA ASP A 443 15.26 -13.57 -24.71
C ASP A 443 14.89 -13.62 -23.23
N CYS A 444 14.00 -14.55 -22.84
CA CYS A 444 13.50 -14.65 -21.47
C CYS A 444 14.62 -14.83 -20.42
N GLU A 445 15.70 -15.54 -20.75
CA GLU A 445 16.81 -15.77 -19.84
C GLU A 445 17.57 -14.46 -19.59
N THR A 446 17.94 -13.78 -20.67
CA THR A 446 18.61 -12.47 -20.62
C THR A 446 17.74 -11.45 -19.87
N LEU A 447 16.43 -11.43 -20.12
CA LEU A 447 15.49 -10.56 -19.42
C LEU A 447 15.55 -10.80 -17.90
N ILE A 448 15.39 -12.04 -17.46
CA ILE A 448 15.41 -12.38 -16.03
C ILE A 448 16.77 -12.04 -15.41
N GLN A 449 17.89 -12.31 -16.09
CA GLN A 449 19.23 -11.95 -15.59
C GLN A 449 19.38 -10.43 -15.39
N LEU A 450 18.89 -9.62 -16.31
CA LEU A 450 18.92 -8.15 -16.19
C LEU A 450 18.03 -7.67 -15.04
N LEU A 451 16.84 -8.25 -14.86
CA LEU A 451 15.96 -7.94 -13.73
C LEU A 451 16.57 -8.34 -12.39
N VAL A 452 17.26 -9.49 -12.33
CA VAL A 452 18.02 -9.92 -11.16
C VAL A 452 19.15 -8.94 -10.84
N ALA A 453 19.88 -8.46 -11.85
CA ALA A 453 20.93 -7.46 -11.66
C ALA A 453 20.36 -6.15 -11.06
N VAL A 454 19.21 -5.69 -11.57
CA VAL A 454 18.48 -4.55 -10.98
C VAL A 454 18.09 -4.86 -9.54
N ALA A 455 17.46 -6.00 -9.28
CA ALA A 455 17.00 -6.40 -7.95
C ALA A 455 18.12 -6.45 -6.91
N ILE A 456 19.28 -7.01 -7.27
CA ILE A 456 20.47 -7.07 -6.42
C ILE A 456 21.03 -5.67 -6.19
N LEU A 457 21.17 -4.85 -7.25
CA LEU A 457 21.65 -3.47 -7.13
C LEU A 457 20.78 -2.68 -6.14
N ARG A 458 19.46 -2.82 -6.22
CA ARG A 458 18.52 -2.14 -5.31
C ARG A 458 18.73 -2.58 -3.86
N VAL A 459 18.84 -3.88 -3.60
CA VAL A 459 19.08 -4.42 -2.23
C VAL A 459 20.42 -3.95 -1.69
N VAL A 460 21.47 -3.95 -2.52
CA VAL A 460 22.80 -3.49 -2.12
C VAL A 460 22.78 -1.99 -1.77
N VAL A 461 22.16 -1.15 -2.60
CA VAL A 461 22.03 0.29 -2.31
C VAL A 461 21.21 0.51 -1.03
N ASP A 462 20.12 -0.23 -0.84
CA ASP A 462 19.30 -0.16 0.37
C ASP A 462 20.11 -0.56 1.61
N ALA A 463 20.82 -1.68 1.56
CA ALA A 463 21.68 -2.16 2.65
C ALA A 463 22.80 -1.15 3.01
N ILE A 464 23.54 -0.64 2.01
CA ILE A 464 24.60 0.35 2.21
C ILE A 464 24.07 1.62 2.88
N SER A 465 22.82 2.00 2.57
CA SER A 465 22.25 3.26 3.04
C SER A 465 21.43 3.13 4.32
N THR A 466 20.96 1.93 4.68
CA THR A 466 20.29 1.66 5.97
C THR A 466 21.30 1.31 7.06
N TYR A 467 22.29 0.45 6.79
CA TYR A 467 23.22 -0.04 7.80
C TYR A 467 24.49 0.82 7.85
N LYS A 468 24.57 1.74 8.82
CA LYS A 468 25.77 2.57 9.05
C LYS A 468 27.04 1.74 9.24
N ASP A 469 26.89 0.53 9.79
CA ASP A 469 27.98 -0.42 10.06
C ASP A 469 28.34 -1.31 8.86
N PHE A 470 27.64 -1.19 7.71
CA PHE A 470 28.02 -1.93 6.49
C PHE A 470 29.44 -1.57 6.04
N TRP A 471 29.87 -0.33 6.30
CA TRP A 471 31.24 0.13 6.07
C TRP A 471 32.24 -0.29 7.15
N LEU A 472 31.79 -0.84 8.30
CA LEU A 472 32.68 -1.28 9.38
C LEU A 472 33.20 -2.71 9.20
N LEU A 473 32.84 -3.38 8.11
CA LEU A 473 33.53 -4.61 7.67
C LEU A 473 34.87 -4.33 6.98
N THR A 474 35.24 -3.06 6.75
CA THR A 474 36.67 -2.72 6.62
C THR A 474 37.25 -2.62 8.03
N PRO A 475 38.33 -3.38 8.37
CA PRO A 475 38.98 -3.24 9.65
C PRO A 475 39.46 -1.79 9.80
N TYR A 476 38.88 -1.09 10.77
CA TYR A 476 39.34 0.23 11.18
C TYR A 476 40.66 0.02 11.93
N TRP A 477 41.77 0.18 11.22
CA TRP A 477 43.09 0.26 11.85
C TRP A 477 43.22 1.69 12.40
N ASP A 478 43.07 1.84 13.71
CA ASP A 478 43.58 3.04 14.39
C ASP A 478 45.12 2.97 14.38
N GLU A 479 45.80 4.13 14.39
CA GLU A 479 47.28 4.22 14.33
C GLU A 479 47.98 3.56 15.54
N GLU A 480 47.22 3.11 16.54
CA GLU A 480 47.67 2.23 17.62
C GLU A 480 47.03 0.85 17.46
N GLY A 481 47.76 -0.10 16.86
CA GLY A 481 47.28 -1.43 16.46
C GLY A 481 46.71 -2.31 17.58
N VAL A 482 45.47 -2.03 17.99
CA VAL A 482 44.68 -2.85 18.91
C VAL A 482 43.41 -3.32 18.19
N GLU A 483 43.35 -4.62 17.96
CA GLU A 483 42.21 -5.32 17.36
C GLU A 483 41.08 -5.43 18.40
N PHE A 484 40.00 -4.65 18.24
CA PHE A 484 38.78 -4.84 19.03
C PHE A 484 37.81 -5.74 18.24
N GLU A 485 37.75 -7.02 18.59
CA GLU A 485 36.59 -7.85 18.25
C GLU A 485 35.35 -7.27 18.94
N LYS A 486 34.46 -6.63 18.18
CA LYS A 486 33.09 -6.37 18.66
C LYS A 486 32.41 -7.73 18.84
N PRO A 487 31.84 -8.05 20.02
CA PRO A 487 31.11 -9.29 20.20
C PRO A 487 29.88 -9.29 19.30
N LEU A 488 29.71 -10.38 18.54
CA LEU A 488 28.63 -10.63 17.55
C LEU A 488 27.18 -10.59 18.11
N GLY A 489 26.99 -10.20 19.38
CA GLY A 489 25.72 -10.32 20.11
C GLY A 489 24.77 -9.12 20.00
N ASP A 490 25.25 -7.93 19.63
CA ASP A 490 24.46 -6.68 19.69
C ASP A 490 24.14 -6.08 18.31
N LEU A 491 23.70 -6.93 17.37
CA LEU A 491 23.08 -6.53 16.10
C LEU A 491 21.62 -6.05 16.29
N LYS A 492 21.30 -5.40 17.42
CA LYS A 492 20.01 -4.75 17.62
C LYS A 492 20.06 -3.34 17.05
N ASN A 493 19.15 -3.10 16.11
CA ASN A 493 18.85 -1.85 15.43
C ASN A 493 19.08 -0.60 16.34
N PRO A 494 20.05 0.29 16.02
CA PRO A 494 20.41 1.42 16.90
C PRO A 494 19.34 2.53 16.98
N LEU A 495 18.20 2.34 16.30
CA LEU A 495 17.03 3.23 16.44
C LEU A 495 16.20 2.95 17.71
N HIS A 496 16.40 1.81 18.38
CA HIS A 496 15.68 1.50 19.62
C HIS A 496 16.34 2.08 20.89
N THR A 497 17.65 2.29 20.90
CA THR A 497 18.39 2.70 22.12
C THR A 497 18.46 4.22 22.32
N ALA A 498 18.11 5.03 21.32
CA ALA A 498 18.18 6.49 21.43
C ALA A 498 16.97 7.12 22.14
N CYS A 499 15.95 6.34 22.53
CA CYS A 499 14.78 6.85 23.25
C CYS A 499 14.80 6.58 24.76
N ASP A 500 15.66 5.68 25.26
CA ASP A 500 15.62 5.24 26.66
C ASP A 500 16.73 5.81 27.56
N GLU A 501 17.69 6.57 27.01
CA GLU A 501 18.72 7.26 27.82
C GLU A 501 18.77 8.76 27.50
N MET A 502 17.74 9.49 27.93
CA MET A 502 17.86 10.93 28.20
C MET A 502 17.18 11.23 29.53
N ASP A 503 17.85 10.88 30.63
CA ASP A 503 17.55 11.45 31.93
C ASP A 503 17.94 12.94 31.88
N THR A 504 16.94 13.80 31.81
CA THR A 504 17.10 15.25 31.71
C THR A 504 17.44 15.91 33.06
N SER A 505 17.78 15.12 34.08
CA SER A 505 18.13 15.62 35.41
C SER A 505 19.64 15.78 35.68
N GLU A 506 20.54 15.22 34.86
CA GLU A 506 21.99 15.32 35.08
C GLU A 506 22.68 16.49 34.37
N LEU A 507 22.05 17.13 33.38
CA LEU A 507 22.66 18.23 32.62
C LEU A 507 22.71 19.59 33.36
N PHE A 508 22.18 19.69 34.59
CA PHE A 508 22.17 20.92 35.38
C PHE A 508 22.97 20.87 36.69
N ARG A 509 23.73 19.80 36.97
CA ARG A 509 24.55 19.70 38.20
C ARG A 509 26.06 19.86 38.01
N HIS A 510 26.56 19.99 36.79
CA HIS A 510 27.97 20.27 36.51
C HIS A 510 28.17 21.61 35.78
N SER A 511 27.83 22.73 36.43
CA SER A 511 28.38 24.04 36.03
C SER A 511 28.43 25.09 37.16
N SER A 512 28.44 24.67 38.43
CA SER A 512 28.49 25.62 39.55
C SER A 512 29.42 25.16 40.67
N MET A 513 30.71 25.02 40.36
CA MET A 513 31.82 25.33 41.26
C MET A 513 33.08 25.50 40.39
N GLU A 514 33.51 26.73 40.18
CA GLU A 514 34.91 27.21 40.14
C GLU A 514 35.05 28.54 39.36
N GLY A 515 35.62 29.56 40.02
CA GLY A 515 36.21 30.79 39.46
C GLY A 515 35.22 31.81 38.86
N GLY A 516 34.96 32.98 39.44
CA GLY A 516 35.95 33.98 39.85
C GLY A 516 36.29 34.89 38.66
N GLY A 517 35.57 36.01 38.48
CA GLY A 517 35.91 37.00 37.45
C GLY A 517 34.82 38.03 37.20
N GLU A 518 35.16 39.30 37.40
CA GLU A 518 34.34 40.51 37.33
C GLU A 518 33.72 40.77 35.94
N GLY A 519 32.56 41.45 35.88
CA GLY A 519 32.04 41.99 34.62
C GLY A 519 30.58 42.45 34.67
N VAL A 520 30.40 43.77 34.78
CA VAL A 520 29.13 44.52 34.86
C VAL A 520 28.43 44.64 33.48
N PHE A 521 27.11 44.93 33.51
CA PHE A 521 26.17 45.48 32.49
C PHE A 521 25.09 44.49 32.00
N VAL A 522 23.83 44.56 32.47
CA VAL A 522 22.73 45.53 32.17
C VAL A 522 22.33 45.58 30.68
N GLY A 523 21.09 45.14 30.39
CA GLY A 523 20.25 45.84 29.40
C GLY A 523 19.48 45.03 28.36
N ARG A 524 18.19 44.81 28.63
CA ARG A 524 17.01 45.03 27.76
C ARG A 524 16.90 44.43 26.34
N ARG A 525 15.74 43.78 26.17
CA ARG A 525 14.70 43.89 25.10
C ARG A 525 15.10 43.61 23.64
N GLY A 526 14.44 42.56 23.11
CA GLY A 526 13.40 42.69 22.07
C GLY A 526 13.88 42.90 20.64
N THR A 527 13.68 41.88 19.80
CA THR A 527 12.63 41.79 18.77
C THR A 527 12.51 40.35 18.32
#